data_AF-A0A2E1BL03-F1
#
_entry.id   AF-A0A2E1BL03-F1
#
_cell.length_a   1.000
_cell.length_b   1.000
_cell.length_c   1.000
_cell.angle_alpha   90.00
_cell.angle_beta   90.00
_cell.angle_gamma   90.00
#
_symmetry.space_group_name_H-M   'P 1'
#
loop_
_entity.id
_entity.type
_entity.pdbx_description
1 polymer ?
#
loop_
_entity_poly.entity_id
_entity_poly.type
_entity_poly.pdbx_seq_one_letter_code
_entity_poly.pdbx_strand_id
1 'polypeptide(L)'
;MNTRTLMIISAIFLAVNGFGFTFFPNEIAGLLINDDNYIFILILQILGALYLGFSILNWMSKASLIGGIYNKPLLIGNLLHFFTASMALIKLAFKVETNLQLIFSYTIIYSLFTLSFGYVFFTNPDLK
;
A
#
# COMPACT_ATOMS: atom_id res chain seq x y z
N MET A 1 -16.65 -11.19 0.11
CA MET A 1 -15.26 -11.20 -0.41
C MET A 1 -14.37 -12.00 0.53
N ASN A 2 -13.39 -12.76 0.03
CA ASN A 2 -12.46 -13.49 0.90
C ASN A 2 -11.43 -12.49 1.50
N THR A 3 -11.76 -11.94 2.67
CA THR A 3 -10.92 -10.95 3.36
C THR A 3 -9.54 -11.50 3.69
N ARG A 4 -9.41 -12.80 3.98
CA ARG A 4 -8.12 -13.46 4.19
C ARG A 4 -7.20 -13.31 2.99
N THR A 5 -7.71 -13.54 1.78
CA THR A 5 -6.92 -13.38 0.55
C THR A 5 -6.52 -11.92 0.35
N LEU A 6 -7.45 -10.97 0.55
CA LEU A 6 -7.13 -9.54 0.47
C LEU A 6 -5.98 -9.16 1.41
N MET A 7 -6.04 -9.60 2.67
CA MET A 7 -5.00 -9.30 3.66
C MET A 7 -3.64 -9.93 3.33
N ILE A 8 -3.63 -11.15 2.76
CA ILE A 8 -2.38 -11.79 2.33
C ILE A 8 -1.76 -11.02 1.17
N ILE A 9 -2.55 -10.69 0.15
CA ILE A 9 -2.03 -10.01 -1.05
C ILE A 9 -1.56 -8.60 -0.69
N SER A 10 -2.32 -7.85 0.13
CA SER A 10 -1.89 -6.53 0.60
C SER A 10 -0.64 -6.60 1.48
N ALA A 11 -0.53 -7.61 2.36
CA ALA A 11 0.66 -7.82 3.18
C ALA A 11 1.90 -8.06 2.33
N ILE A 12 1.82 -8.95 1.32
CA ILE A 12 2.93 -9.25 0.42
C ILE A 12 3.31 -8.01 -0.39
N PHE A 13 2.32 -7.30 -0.94
CA PHE A 13 2.57 -6.08 -1.70
C PHE A 13 3.31 -5.02 -0.87
N LEU A 14 2.85 -4.78 0.36
CA LEU A 14 3.50 -3.84 1.27
C LEU A 14 4.87 -4.34 1.74
N ALA A 15 5.06 -5.65 1.93
CA ALA A 15 6.34 -6.23 2.29
C ALA A 15 7.38 -5.98 1.20
N VAL A 16 7.04 -6.26 -0.07
CA VAL A 16 7.96 -6.08 -1.20
C VAL A 16 8.41 -4.62 -1.31
N ASN A 17 7.47 -3.66 -1.23
CA ASN A 17 7.82 -2.24 -1.27
C ASN A 17 8.60 -1.82 -0.01
N GLY A 18 8.22 -2.34 1.16
CA GLY A 18 8.89 -2.06 2.43
C GLY A 18 10.34 -2.53 2.45
N PHE A 19 10.60 -3.78 2.06
CA PHE A 19 11.95 -4.31 1.91
C PHE A 19 12.76 -3.54 0.87
N GLY A 20 12.14 -3.20 -0.27
CA GLY A 20 12.76 -2.36 -1.30
C GLY A 20 13.25 -1.02 -0.73
N PHE A 21 12.36 -0.25 -0.11
CA PHE A 21 12.69 1.07 0.40
C PHE A 21 13.61 1.06 1.63
N THR A 22 13.60 0.01 2.46
CA THR A 22 14.48 -0.06 3.63
C THR A 22 15.89 -0.53 3.27
N PHE A 23 16.02 -1.57 2.42
CA PHE A 23 17.31 -2.22 2.15
C PHE A 23 17.98 -1.75 0.85
N PHE A 24 17.22 -1.19 -0.10
CA PHE A 24 17.72 -0.67 -1.37
C PHE A 24 17.33 0.79 -1.64
N PRO A 25 17.45 1.72 -0.65
CA PRO A 25 16.97 3.08 -0.81
C PRO A 25 17.79 3.90 -1.81
N ASN A 26 19.11 3.63 -1.91
CA ASN A 26 20.02 4.37 -2.78
C ASN A 26 19.76 4.02 -4.25
N GLU A 27 19.58 2.75 -4.54
CA GLU A 27 19.26 2.23 -5.87
C GLU A 27 17.92 2.80 -6.35
N ILE A 28 16.92 2.83 -5.46
CA ILE A 28 15.61 3.39 -5.77
C ILE A 28 15.69 4.91 -5.95
N ALA A 29 16.46 5.63 -5.13
CA ALA A 29 16.67 7.06 -5.29
C ALA A 29 17.36 7.38 -6.63
N GLY A 30 18.41 6.64 -6.99
CA GLY A 30 19.10 6.77 -8.28
C GLY A 30 18.17 6.57 -9.48
N LEU A 31 17.24 5.62 -9.40
CA LEU A 31 16.24 5.39 -10.45
C LEU A 31 15.18 6.51 -10.55
N LEU A 32 14.85 7.16 -9.43
CA LEU A 32 13.75 8.15 -9.38
C LEU A 32 14.19 9.58 -9.67
N ILE A 33 15.33 10.00 -9.11
CA ILE A 33 15.80 11.40 -9.17
C ILE A 33 17.21 11.55 -9.74
N ASN A 34 17.96 10.45 -9.91
CA ASN A 34 19.35 10.46 -10.40
C ASN A 34 20.26 11.45 -9.63
N ASP A 35 20.06 11.53 -8.31
CA ASP A 35 20.77 12.43 -7.39
C ASP A 35 20.93 11.77 -6.01
N ASP A 36 22.04 12.06 -5.34
CA ASP A 36 22.42 11.48 -4.04
C ASP A 36 21.90 12.33 -2.88
N ASN A 37 20.58 12.52 -2.85
CA ASN A 37 19.92 13.29 -1.78
C ASN A 37 19.72 12.43 -0.52
N TYR A 38 20.63 12.58 0.45
CA TYR A 38 20.60 11.86 1.72
C TYR A 38 19.29 12.01 2.52
N ILE A 39 18.62 13.17 2.42
CA ILE A 39 17.32 13.38 3.09
C ILE A 39 16.24 12.54 2.41
N PHE A 40 16.22 12.50 1.08
CA PHE A 40 15.28 11.68 0.33
C PHE A 40 15.49 10.18 0.59
N ILE A 41 16.74 9.73 0.62
CA ILE A 41 17.11 8.34 0.98
C ILE A 41 16.58 7.98 2.38
N LEU A 42 16.77 8.85 3.38
CA LEU A 42 16.24 8.64 4.72
C LEU A 42 14.70 8.56 4.74
N ILE A 43 14.03 9.44 3.99
CA ILE A 43 12.57 9.42 3.85
C ILE A 43 12.10 8.10 3.25
N LEU A 44 12.78 7.57 2.23
CA LEU A 44 12.48 6.26 1.66
C LEU A 44 12.58 5.16 2.73
N GLN A 45 13.65 5.13 3.52
CA GLN A 45 13.81 4.12 4.58
C GLN A 45 12.71 4.17 5.64
N ILE A 46 12.31 5.38 6.06
CA ILE A 46 11.21 5.58 7.02
C ILE A 46 9.88 5.11 6.42
N LEU A 47 9.62 5.44 5.14
CA LEU A 47 8.45 4.93 4.41
C LEU A 47 8.48 3.40 4.27
N GLY A 48 9.65 2.82 4.04
CA GLY A 48 9.84 1.37 4.02
C GLY A 48 9.48 0.72 5.36
N ALA A 49 9.94 1.29 6.47
CA ALA A 49 9.58 0.83 7.81
C ALA A 49 8.07 0.94 8.08
N LEU A 50 7.42 2.02 7.62
CA LEU A 50 5.96 2.18 7.69
C LEU A 50 5.23 1.06 6.92
N TYR A 51 5.69 0.76 5.70
CA TYR A 51 5.10 -0.29 4.86
C TYR A 51 5.28 -1.68 5.46
N LEU A 52 6.46 -1.98 6.04
CA LEU A 52 6.68 -3.22 6.78
C LEU A 52 5.76 -3.32 8.01
N GLY A 53 5.53 -2.20 8.71
CA GLY A 53 4.57 -2.12 9.81
C GLY A 53 3.14 -2.48 9.39
N PHE A 54 2.63 -1.90 8.30
CA PHE A 54 1.31 -2.27 7.78
C PHE A 54 1.27 -3.70 7.22
N SER A 55 2.36 -4.15 6.59
CA SER A 55 2.49 -5.50 6.07
C SER A 55 2.30 -6.55 7.17
N ILE A 56 3.02 -6.41 8.30
CA ILE A 56 2.93 -7.39 9.38
C ILE A 56 1.57 -7.36 10.07
N LEU A 57 0.96 -6.17 10.23
CA LEU A 57 -0.41 -6.05 10.74
C LEU A 57 -1.40 -6.82 9.85
N ASN A 58 -1.29 -6.64 8.53
CA ASN A 58 -2.15 -7.34 7.58
C ASN A 58 -1.92 -8.86 7.59
N TRP A 59 -0.66 -9.28 7.67
CA TRP A 59 -0.31 -10.69 7.74
C TRP A 59 -0.84 -11.34 9.02
N MET A 60 -0.69 -10.69 10.17
CA MET A 60 -1.12 -11.23 11.45
C MET A 60 -2.65 -11.31 11.56
N SER A 61 -3.37 -10.33 11.01
CA SER A 61 -4.83 -10.30 11.07
C SER A 61 -5.53 -11.11 9.96
N LYS A 62 -4.78 -11.74 9.04
CA LYS A 62 -5.35 -12.42 7.85
C LYS A 62 -6.39 -13.51 8.17
N ALA A 63 -6.32 -14.11 9.36
CA ALA A 63 -7.24 -15.15 9.80
C ALA A 63 -8.39 -14.60 10.68
N SER A 64 -8.37 -13.31 11.02
CA SER A 64 -9.38 -12.68 11.86
C SER A 64 -10.60 -12.25 11.03
N LEU A 65 -11.76 -12.13 11.68
CA LEU A 65 -12.95 -11.52 11.08
C LEU A 65 -12.68 -10.03 10.79
N ILE A 66 -12.98 -9.56 9.59
CA ILE A 66 -12.74 -8.18 9.15
C ILE A 66 -14.02 -7.62 8.56
N GLY A 67 -14.46 -6.47 9.06
CA GLY A 67 -15.67 -5.78 8.63
C GLY A 67 -16.62 -5.50 9.79
N GLY A 68 -17.62 -4.64 9.57
CA GLY A 68 -18.55 -4.24 10.63
C GLY A 68 -17.82 -3.55 11.78
N ILE A 69 -17.88 -4.12 12.98
CA ILE A 69 -17.11 -3.66 14.17
C ILE A 69 -15.77 -4.40 14.34
N TYR A 70 -15.55 -5.52 13.64
CA TYR A 70 -14.38 -6.38 13.81
C TYR A 70 -13.20 -5.88 12.99
N ASN A 71 -12.04 -5.68 13.64
CA ASN A 71 -10.82 -5.15 13.03
C ASN A 71 -11.04 -3.85 12.24
N LYS A 72 -12.06 -3.07 12.62
CA LYS A 72 -12.43 -1.83 11.93
C LYS A 72 -11.30 -0.80 11.87
N PRO A 73 -10.49 -0.59 12.93
CA PRO A 73 -9.36 0.33 12.85
C PRO A 73 -8.32 -0.07 11.80
N LEU A 74 -8.00 -1.38 11.70
CA LEU A 74 -7.06 -1.89 10.70
C LEU A 74 -7.62 -1.77 9.28
N LEU A 75 -8.91 -2.03 9.11
CA LEU A 75 -9.62 -1.86 7.84
C LEU A 75 -9.57 -0.41 7.36
N ILE A 76 -9.89 0.54 8.26
CA ILE A 76 -9.84 1.98 7.97
C ILE A 76 -8.41 2.42 7.67
N GLY A 77 -7.42 1.95 8.43
CA GLY A 77 -6.02 2.26 8.19
C GLY A 77 -5.57 1.87 6.78
N ASN A 78 -5.86 0.63 6.36
CA ASN A 78 -5.57 0.18 5.01
C ASN A 78 -6.33 0.99 3.95
N LEU A 79 -7.63 1.22 4.15
CA LEU A 79 -8.43 2.00 3.22
C LEU A 79 -7.86 3.42 3.04
N LEU A 80 -7.53 4.11 4.13
CA LEU A 80 -6.95 5.45 4.08
C LEU A 80 -5.59 5.44 3.37
N HIS A 81 -4.72 4.49 3.69
CA HIS A 81 -3.41 4.37 3.03
C HIS A 81 -3.58 4.19 1.51
N PHE A 82 -4.33 3.17 1.07
CA PHE A 82 -4.49 2.88 -0.35
C PHE A 82 -5.26 3.99 -1.08
N PHE A 83 -6.30 4.55 -0.48
CA PHE A 83 -7.11 5.62 -1.08
C PHE A 83 -6.30 6.89 -1.31
N THR A 84 -5.60 7.37 -0.27
CA THR A 84 -4.83 8.62 -0.36
C THR A 84 -3.66 8.49 -1.34
N ALA A 85 -2.96 7.35 -1.33
CA ALA A 85 -1.90 7.06 -2.29
C ALA A 85 -2.45 6.92 -3.72
N SER A 86 -3.59 6.25 -3.91
CA SER A 86 -4.25 6.14 -5.22
C SER A 86 -4.61 7.50 -5.79
N MET A 87 -5.16 8.41 -4.98
CA MET A 87 -5.50 9.77 -5.42
C MET A 87 -4.25 10.57 -5.82
N ALA A 88 -3.15 10.44 -5.07
CA ALA A 88 -1.88 11.07 -5.41
C ALA A 88 -1.32 10.52 -6.74
N LEU A 89 -1.36 9.20 -6.94
CA LEU A 89 -0.90 8.53 -8.15
C LEU A 89 -1.72 8.93 -9.39
N ILE A 90 -3.05 8.96 -9.28
CA ILE A 90 -3.94 9.41 -10.36
C ILE A 90 -3.60 10.85 -10.75
N LYS A 91 -3.42 11.74 -9.77
CA LYS A 91 -3.05 13.13 -10.02
C LYS A 91 -1.68 13.25 -10.73
N LEU A 92 -0.72 12.40 -10.37
CA LEU A 92 0.60 12.37 -10.99
C LEU A 92 0.56 11.82 -12.41
N ALA A 93 -0.27 10.79 -12.67
CA ALA A 93 -0.42 10.16 -13.97
C ALA A 93 -0.86 11.14 -15.08
N PHE A 94 -1.60 12.20 -14.71
CA PHE A 94 -2.00 13.27 -15.64
C PHE A 94 -0.92 14.34 -15.89
N LYS A 95 0.18 14.33 -15.13
CA LYS A 95 1.22 15.38 -15.20
C LYS A 95 2.54 14.91 -15.80
N VAL A 96 2.84 13.63 -15.68
CA VAL A 96 4.15 13.07 -15.99
C VAL A 96 4.14 12.43 -17.38
N GLU A 97 5.15 12.72 -18.20
CA GLU A 97 5.34 12.13 -19.52
C GLU A 97 6.33 10.95 -19.51
N THR A 98 7.21 10.87 -18.51
CA THR A 98 8.24 9.83 -18.35
C THR A 98 7.84 8.76 -17.33
N ASN A 99 8.35 7.53 -17.42
CA ASN A 99 8.00 6.44 -16.47
C ASN A 99 6.49 6.13 -16.34
N LEU A 100 5.70 6.50 -17.35
CA LEU A 100 4.25 6.31 -17.38
C LEU A 100 3.85 4.87 -17.08
N GLN A 101 4.55 3.88 -17.64
CA GLN A 101 4.22 2.46 -17.43
C GLN A 101 4.30 2.06 -15.95
N LEU A 102 5.30 2.51 -15.21
CA LEU A 102 5.46 2.21 -13.79
C LEU A 102 4.36 2.91 -12.97
N ILE A 103 4.15 4.21 -13.22
CA ILE A 103 3.12 5.00 -12.53
C ILE A 103 1.72 4.42 -12.78
N PHE A 104 1.38 4.06 -14.01
CA PHE A 104 0.10 3.44 -14.35
C PHE A 104 -0.07 2.08 -13.65
N SER A 105 0.96 1.25 -13.65
CA SER A 105 0.92 -0.07 -12.98
C SER A 105 0.64 0.08 -11.48
N TYR A 106 1.35 0.98 -10.81
CA TYR A 106 1.12 1.30 -9.40
C TYR A 106 -0.27 1.90 -9.17
N THR A 107 -0.72 2.80 -10.05
CA THR A 107 -2.05 3.43 -9.96
C THR A 107 -3.16 2.38 -9.99
N ILE A 108 -3.08 1.41 -10.92
CA ILE A 108 -4.04 0.32 -11.03
C ILE A 108 -4.06 -0.53 -9.77
N ILE A 109 -2.89 -0.96 -9.28
CA ILE A 109 -2.79 -1.80 -8.08
C ILE A 109 -3.36 -1.08 -6.85
N TYR A 110 -2.98 0.17 -6.61
CA TYR A 110 -3.49 0.98 -5.50
C TYR A 110 -4.99 1.25 -5.61
N SER A 111 -5.51 1.47 -6.82
CA SER A 111 -6.95 1.67 -7.06
C SER A 111 -7.73 0.38 -6.76
N LEU A 112 -7.21 -0.79 -7.15
CA LEU A 112 -7.83 -2.08 -6.86
C LEU A 112 -7.90 -2.36 -5.36
N PHE A 113 -6.82 -2.10 -4.62
CA PHE A 113 -6.85 -2.21 -3.16
C PHE A 113 -7.83 -1.22 -2.53
N THR A 114 -7.86 0.02 -3.01
CA THR A 114 -8.80 1.05 -2.56
C THR A 114 -10.24 0.59 -2.70
N LEU A 115 -10.62 0.09 -3.88
CA LEU A 115 -11.97 -0.42 -4.14
C LEU A 115 -12.27 -1.66 -3.29
N SER A 116 -11.30 -2.56 -3.12
CA SER A 116 -11.47 -3.79 -2.34
C SER A 116 -11.68 -3.50 -0.85
N PHE A 117 -10.84 -2.65 -0.25
CA PHE A 117 -10.99 -2.24 1.15
C PHE A 117 -12.22 -1.35 1.35
N GLY A 118 -12.57 -0.51 0.36
CA GLY A 118 -13.78 0.30 0.39
C GLY A 118 -15.04 -0.57 0.38
N TYR A 119 -15.06 -1.61 -0.45
CA TYR A 119 -16.14 -2.60 -0.44
C TYR A 119 -16.26 -3.27 0.93
N VAL A 120 -15.16 -3.76 1.51
CA VAL A 120 -15.16 -4.39 2.84
C VAL A 120 -15.63 -3.45 3.94
N PHE A 121 -15.31 -2.16 3.83
CA PHE A 121 -15.75 -1.13 4.77
C PHE A 121 -17.28 -0.98 4.82
N PHE A 122 -17.96 -1.09 3.69
CA PHE A 122 -19.43 -0.99 3.62
C PHE A 122 -20.16 -2.33 3.81
N THR A 123 -19.46 -3.46 3.74
CA THR A 123 -20.06 -4.77 3.98
C THR A 123 -19.92 -5.23 5.42
N ASN A 124 -20.99 -5.80 5.97
CA ASN A 124 -20.91 -6.54 7.24
C ASN A 124 -20.36 -7.95 6.98
N PRO A 125 -19.49 -8.47 7.86
CA PRO A 125 -18.98 -9.82 7.73
C PRO A 125 -20.08 -10.83 8.08
N ASP A 126 -20.21 -11.87 7.27
CA ASP A 126 -21.08 -13.01 7.60
C ASP A 126 -20.46 -13.78 8.77
N LEU A 127 -21.24 -13.95 9.84
CA LEU A 127 -20.92 -14.85 10.96
C LEU A 127 -21.17 -16.29 10.49
N LYS A 128 -20.21 -16.89 9.79
CA LYS A 128 -20.18 -18.34 9.53
C LYS A 128 -19.17 -19.02 10.43
#